data_AF-A0A5Q4ZHY3-F1
#
_entry.id   AF-A0A5Q4ZHY3-F1
#
_cell.length_a   1.000
_cell.length_b   1.000
_cell.length_c   1.000
_cell.angle_alpha   90.00
_cell.angle_beta   90.00
_cell.angle_gamma   90.00
#
_symmetry.space_group_name_H-M   'P 1'
#
loop_
_entity.id
_entity.type
_entity.pdbx_description
1 polymer ?
#
loop_
_entity_poly.entity_id
_entity_poly.type
_entity_poly.pdbx_seq_one_letter_code
_entity_poly.pdbx_strand_id
1 'polypeptide(L)'
;MNKGVYAYVAKGTVDRLRDAYLRNRLPGDTDYFTKVQDHDASDWTDHIATHAPVMLGEVAVVPVTFGSRDRISVLVFLRKEARGWKITKVDDTLDYH
;
A
#
# COMPACT_ATOMS: atom_id res chain seq x y z
N MET A 1 16.02 -1.48 -13.09
CA MET A 1 15.23 -0.87 -12.00
C MET A 1 13.84 -0.53 -12.53
N ASN A 2 12.78 -1.13 -11.99
CA ASN A 2 11.42 -1.09 -12.56
C ASN A 2 10.81 0.33 -12.44
N LYS A 3 10.81 1.09 -13.55
CA LYS A 3 10.21 2.45 -13.62
C LYS A 3 8.68 2.42 -13.53
N GLY A 4 8.06 1.24 -13.70
CA GLY A 4 6.60 1.07 -13.68
C GLY A 4 5.95 1.48 -12.36
N VAL A 5 6.65 1.38 -11.23
CA VAL A 5 6.10 1.75 -9.90
C VAL A 5 5.65 3.22 -9.83
N TYR A 6 6.31 4.12 -10.57
CA TYR A 6 5.93 5.54 -10.62
C TYR A 6 4.61 5.79 -11.34
N ALA A 7 4.05 4.80 -12.05
CA ALA A 7 2.70 4.87 -12.59
C ALA A 7 1.64 4.81 -11.46
N TYR A 8 1.95 4.20 -10.32
CA TYR A 8 0.99 3.93 -9.25
C TYR A 8 1.32 4.65 -7.94
N VAL A 9 2.61 4.85 -7.64
CA VAL A 9 3.08 5.40 -6.37
C VAL A 9 3.75 6.76 -6.61
N ALA A 10 3.49 7.71 -5.72
CA ALA A 10 4.09 9.04 -5.77
C ALA A 10 5.62 8.94 -5.72
N LYS A 11 6.31 9.74 -6.54
CA LYS A 11 7.77 9.66 -6.66
C LYS A 11 8.47 9.81 -5.31
N GLY A 12 8.06 10.79 -4.50
CA GLY A 12 8.62 11.01 -3.17
C GLY A 12 8.46 9.81 -2.23
N THR A 13 7.35 9.09 -2.32
CA THR A 13 7.11 7.87 -1.52
C THR A 13 8.02 6.74 -2.00
N VAL A 14 8.12 6.50 -3.32
CA VAL A 14 9.02 5.47 -3.88
C VAL A 14 10.47 5.73 -3.49
N ASP A 15 10.93 6.97 -3.62
CA ASP A 15 12.32 7.32 -3.36
C ASP A 15 12.67 7.12 -1.86
N ARG A 16 11.76 7.47 -0.95
CA ARG A 16 11.92 7.20 0.49
C ARG A 16 11.90 5.72 0.81
N LEU A 17 10.97 4.96 0.23
CA LEU A 17 10.89 3.51 0.45
C LEU A 17 12.18 2.84 -0.01
N ARG A 18 12.69 3.18 -1.20
CA ARG A 18 13.96 2.63 -1.70
C ARG A 18 15.13 2.90 -0.75
N ASP A 19 15.25 4.12 -0.22
CA ASP A 19 16.28 4.44 0.78
C ASP A 19 16.07 3.65 2.08
N ALA A 20 14.82 3.47 2.52
CA ALA A 20 14.52 2.67 3.72
C ALA A 20 14.84 1.17 3.55
N TYR A 21 14.47 0.57 2.42
CA TYR A 21 14.83 -0.83 2.11
C TYR A 21 16.36 -1.01 2.05
N LEU A 22 17.09 -0.08 1.41
CA LEU A 22 18.56 -0.14 1.33
C LEU A 22 19.25 -0.06 2.70
N ARG A 23 18.61 0.62 3.67
CA ARG A 23 19.16 0.82 5.02
C ARG A 23 18.57 -0.12 6.07
N ASN A 24 17.69 -1.04 5.67
CA ASN A 24 16.91 -1.89 6.59
C ASN A 24 16.16 -1.09 7.67
N ARG A 25 15.49 0.00 7.25
CA ARG A 25 14.76 0.95 8.12
C ARG A 25 13.27 1.03 7.81
N LEU A 26 12.69 -0.01 7.23
CA LEU A 26 11.25 0.00 7.02
C LEU A 26 10.53 0.01 8.38
N PRO A 27 9.43 0.76 8.48
CA PRO A 27 8.55 0.65 9.63
C PRO A 27 7.86 -0.72 9.59
N GLY A 28 8.10 -1.54 10.62
CA GLY A 28 7.62 -2.91 10.73
C GLY A 28 8.52 -3.94 10.05
N ASP A 29 8.34 -5.22 10.43
CA ASP A 29 9.11 -6.35 9.88
C ASP A 29 8.45 -6.96 8.64
N THR A 30 7.57 -6.23 7.95
CA THR A 30 6.72 -6.73 6.84
C THR A 30 6.87 -5.89 5.57
N ASP A 31 6.36 -6.39 4.44
CA ASP A 31 6.33 -5.61 3.20
C ASP A 31 5.48 -4.34 3.35
N TYR A 32 5.96 -3.23 2.78
CA TYR A 32 5.32 -1.93 2.99
C TYR A 32 3.91 -1.82 2.40
N PHE A 33 3.62 -2.48 1.28
CA PHE A 33 2.35 -2.34 0.56
C PHE A 33 1.32 -3.37 0.99
N THR A 34 1.76 -4.58 1.35
CA THR A 34 0.86 -5.68 1.75
C THR A 34 0.79 -5.88 3.26
N LYS A 35 1.75 -5.32 4.01
CA LYS A 35 1.87 -5.41 5.48
C LYS A 35 2.02 -6.83 6.02
N VAL A 36 2.52 -7.75 5.19
CA VAL A 36 2.85 -9.13 5.59
C VAL A 36 4.26 -9.56 5.22
N GLN A 37 4.75 -10.58 5.91
CA GLN A 37 6.00 -11.28 5.59
C GLN A 37 5.80 -12.38 4.54
N ASP A 38 4.71 -13.15 4.65
CA ASP A 38 4.41 -14.28 3.76
C ASP A 38 2.91 -14.31 3.42
N HIS A 39 2.59 -14.71 2.19
CA HIS A 39 1.23 -14.84 1.69
C HIS A 39 1.14 -15.80 0.50
N ASP A 40 -0.04 -16.39 0.31
CA ASP A 40 -0.35 -17.14 -0.91
C ASP A 40 -0.60 -16.16 -2.07
N ALA A 41 0.39 -16.01 -2.94
CA ALA A 41 0.34 -15.11 -4.08
C ALA A 41 -0.80 -15.44 -5.07
N SER A 42 -1.19 -16.71 -5.19
CA SER A 42 -2.26 -17.12 -6.11
C SER A 42 -3.61 -16.70 -5.53
N ASP A 43 -3.85 -17.01 -4.26
CA ASP A 43 -5.11 -16.63 -3.59
C ASP A 43 -5.27 -15.10 -3.59
N TRP A 44 -4.21 -14.36 -3.29
CA TRP A 44 -4.29 -12.91 -3.19
C TRP A 44 -4.54 -12.23 -4.53
N THR A 45 -3.93 -12.71 -5.61
CA THR A 45 -4.11 -12.11 -6.95
C THR A 45 -5.57 -12.19 -7.41
N ASP A 46 -6.26 -13.28 -7.08
CA ASP A 46 -7.65 -13.50 -7.46
C ASP A 46 -8.66 -12.88 -6.47
N HIS A 47 -8.21 -12.50 -5.26
CA HIS A 47 -9.07 -12.01 -4.18
C HIS A 47 -8.60 -10.66 -3.62
N ILE A 48 -8.43 -9.67 -4.51
CA ILE A 48 -8.26 -8.27 -4.12
C ILE A 48 -9.62 -7.57 -4.12
N ALA A 49 -10.10 -7.16 -2.95
CA ALA A 49 -11.31 -6.37 -2.81
C ALA A 49 -10.97 -4.92 -2.43
N THR A 50 -11.54 -3.96 -3.17
CA THR A 50 -11.48 -2.54 -2.80
C THR A 50 -12.82 -2.11 -2.24
N HIS A 51 -12.79 -1.30 -1.18
CA HIS A 51 -14.00 -0.76 -0.56
C HIS A 51 -14.18 0.71 -0.90
N ALA A 52 -15.36 1.26 -0.62
CA ALA A 52 -15.68 2.65 -0.91
C ALA A 52 -14.65 3.61 -0.27
N PRO A 53 -14.12 4.58 -1.02
CA PRO A 53 -13.14 5.52 -0.49
C PRO A 53 -13.77 6.46 0.54
N VAL A 54 -13.01 6.74 1.61
CA VAL A 54 -13.28 7.86 2.51
C VAL A 54 -12.43 9.04 2.06
N MET A 55 -13.08 10.17 1.75
CA MET A 55 -12.38 11.39 1.35
C MET A 55 -12.05 12.24 2.57
N LEU A 56 -10.77 12.52 2.79
CA LEU A 56 -10.24 13.40 3.84
C LEU A 56 -9.60 14.63 3.16
N GLY A 57 -10.43 15.59 2.77
CA GLY A 57 -10.02 16.69 1.91
C GLY A 57 -9.59 16.17 0.53
N GLU A 58 -8.34 16.46 0.13
CA GLU A 58 -7.78 15.99 -1.15
C GLU A 58 -7.18 14.58 -1.11
N VAL A 59 -7.25 13.91 0.04
CA VAL A 59 -6.74 12.55 0.22
C VAL A 59 -7.90 11.56 0.14
N ALA A 60 -7.81 10.59 -0.76
CA ALA A 60 -8.69 9.43 -0.77
C ALA A 60 -8.07 8.31 0.06
N VAL A 61 -8.78 7.82 1.07
CA VAL A 61 -8.39 6.62 1.82
C VAL A 61 -9.24 5.46 1.33
N VAL A 62 -8.60 4.48 0.70
CA VAL A 62 -9.25 3.29 0.14
C VAL A 62 -8.87 2.09 1.00
N PRO A 63 -9.82 1.48 1.73
CA PRO A 63 -9.58 0.19 2.35
C PRO A 63 -9.44 -0.88 1.25
N VAL A 64 -8.39 -1.69 1.34
CA VAL A 64 -8.13 -2.80 0.43
C VAL A 64 -7.96 -4.07 1.25
N THR A 65 -8.68 -5.13 0.87
CA THR A 65 -8.59 -6.45 1.49
C THR A 65 -7.99 -7.45 0.50
N PHE A 66 -7.03 -8.24 0.97
CA PHE A 66 -6.41 -9.32 0.23
C PHE A 66 -6.78 -10.69 0.81
N GLY A 67 -6.92 -11.67 -0.09
CA GLY A 67 -7.08 -13.08 0.25
C GLY A 67 -8.54 -13.50 0.51
N SER A 68 -8.81 -14.79 0.38
CA SER A 68 -10.17 -15.35 0.51
C SER A 68 -10.53 -15.76 1.93
N ARG A 69 -9.56 -16.32 2.68
CA ARG A 69 -9.74 -16.89 4.04
C ARG A 69 -9.11 -16.02 5.12
N ASP A 70 -7.79 -15.95 5.16
CA ASP A 70 -7.03 -15.16 6.14
C ASP A 70 -6.86 -13.74 5.61
N ARG A 71 -7.98 -13.00 5.66
CA ARG A 71 -8.10 -11.69 5.03
C ARG A 71 -7.24 -10.65 5.70
N ILE A 72 -6.44 -9.95 4.91
CA ILE A 72 -5.59 -8.86 5.38
C ILE A 72 -6.08 -7.57 4.79
N SER A 73 -6.28 -6.57 5.65
CA SER A 73 -6.78 -5.26 5.23
C SER A 73 -5.72 -4.20 5.46
N VAL A 74 -5.56 -3.33 4.47
CA VAL A 74 -4.69 -2.16 4.52
C VAL A 74 -5.46 -0.91 4.13
N LEU A 75 -4.99 0.24 4.61
CA LEU A 75 -5.49 1.55 4.25
C LEU A 75 -4.56 2.18 3.22
N VAL A 76 -5.04 2.34 1.99
CA VAL A 76 -4.26 2.95 0.90
C VAL A 76 -4.62 4.43 0.78
N PHE A 77 -3.64 5.30 0.96
CA PHE A 77 -3.81 6.75 0.89
C PHE A 77 -3.40 7.25 -0.49
N LEU A 78 -4.35 7.81 -1.25
CA LEU A 78 -4.12 8.36 -2.56
C LEU A 78 -4.26 9.88 -2.59
N ARG A 79 -3.44 10.52 -3.42
CA ARG A 79 -3.60 11.94 -3.80
C ARG A 79 -3.69 12.06 -5.31
N LYS A 80 -4.45 13.04 -5.79
CA LYS A 80 -4.54 13.33 -7.22
C LYS A 80 -3.31 14.13 -7.65
N GLU A 81 -2.53 13.58 -8.57
CA GLU A 81 -1.45 14.27 -9.26
C GLU A 81 -1.83 14.52 -10.73
N ALA A 82 -0.99 15.25 -11.47
CA ALA A 82 -1.27 15.67 -12.85
C ALA A 82 -1.64 14.51 -13.81
N ARG A 83 -1.21 13.28 -13.51
CA ARG A 83 -1.45 12.08 -14.34
C ARG A 83 -2.39 11.06 -13.70
N GLY A 84 -3.11 11.43 -12.64
CA GLY A 84 -4.06 10.56 -11.94
C GLY A 84 -3.74 10.38 -10.46
N TRP A 85 -4.47 9.47 -9.82
CA TRP A 85 -4.28 9.15 -8.41
C TRP A 85 -2.98 8.39 -8.18
N LYS A 86 -2.27 8.75 -7.11
CA LYS A 86 -1.01 8.13 -6.71
C LYS A 86 -1.08 7.70 -5.26
N ILE A 87 -0.59 6.50 -4.98
CA ILE A 87 -0.37 6.02 -3.62
C ILE A 87 0.73 6.86 -2.98
N THR A 88 0.41 7.45 -1.84
CA THR A 88 1.32 8.28 -1.05
C THR A 88 1.71 7.62 0.28
N LYS A 89 0.85 6.73 0.81
CA LYS A 89 1.06 5.97 2.03
C LYS A 89 0.20 4.70 2.00
N VAL A 90 0.67 3.63 2.65
CA VAL A 90 -0.13 2.47 3.03
C VAL A 90 0.04 2.20 4.52
N ASP A 91 -1.07 2.01 5.23
CA ASP A 91 -1.11 1.65 6.66
C ASP A 91 -1.77 0.29 6.85
N ASP A 92 -1.42 -0.39 7.94
CA ASP A 92 -2.16 -1.55 8.44
C ASP A 92 -3.35 -1.11 9.33
N THR A 93 -4.08 -2.10 9.84
CA THR A 93 -5.19 -1.90 10.78
C THR A 93 -4.89 -2.54 12.14
N LEU A 94 -3.60 -2.70 12.49
CA LEU A 94 -3.19 -3.31 13.75
C LEU A 94 -3.40 -2.31 14.89
N ASP A 95 -3.59 -2.86 16.09
CA ASP A 95 -3.66 -2.05 17.29
C ASP A 95 -2.30 -1.43 17.62
N TYR A 96 -2.33 -0.29 18.31
CA TYR A 96 -1.12 0.32 18.84
C TYR A 96 -0.57 -0.52 20.00
N HIS A 97 0.70 -0.92 19.91
CA HIS A 97 1.43 -1.67 20.93
C HIS A 97 2.65 -0.88 21.43
#